data_AF-A0AAP0EDT8-F1
#
_entry.id   AF-A0AAP0EDT8-F1
#
_cell.length_a   1.000
_cell.length_b   1.000
_cell.length_c   1.000
_cell.angle_alpha   90.00
_cell.angle_beta   90.00
_cell.angle_gamma   90.00
#
_symmetry.space_group_name_H-M   'P 1'
#
loop_
_entity.id
_entity.type
_entity.pdbx_description
1 polymer ?
#
loop_
_entity_poly.entity_id
_entity_poly.type
_entity_poly.pdbx_seq_one_letter_code
_entity_poly.pdbx_strand_id
1 'polypeptide(L)'
;MLAWTPLCIYGYICSGLKYLFLSLSLLSQSWYQSIGRMARLNIQMFWTHLVIAYAITFWTCYLLRKEYDIVATMRLHFLATEQRRPDQFTVLVRNVPPDPHESVSEHVEHFFLVNHPDYYLTHQVVCNANKLAELVKKKKKMQNWLDYYELKYSRNPSRRPTTKIGFLGLTGDTVDSIAFYSSEIEKVTIQIKAEEVRIKKDTRSVMPAAFVSFKTRWAAAVCAQTQQFRNPTLWLTEWAPEPRDIYWDNLAIPFVSLSIRKLVVAVAFFFLTFFFMIPIAFVQSLANIEGIEKAVPFLRPVIEVHFIKSFIQGLISLSALERTSAARYYIFLLVNVFLGSIITGTAFQQLNSFIHQSASDIPKTIGVSIPMKATFFITYIMVDGWAGIAVEIVRLRPLIIYHSKNFFLVKTDKDQEEAMDPGSLGFNTGEPRIQLYFLLGLVYAAVTPIVLPFILAFFCLAYIVFRHQIINVYNQEYESAAAFWPDVHRRIITALIISQLLLMGLLSTKKAEKSTPILVALPVLTLFFHKYCKTRFEPAFSKYPLQEVMMKDTLERTREPNLNLKDYLRNAYIHPVFKGGVDDESLAVMEEWEQVSLVATKRQSRKNTPQHSNYSGSSASLLLSKPFP
;
A
#
# COMPACT_ATOMS: atom_id res chain seq x y z
N MET A 1 2.22 -7.46 10.64
CA MET A 1 0.85 -7.13 11.08
C MET A 1 0.02 -6.39 10.01
N LEU A 2 0.50 -6.20 8.78
CA LEU A 2 -0.35 -5.76 7.64
C LEU A 2 -1.42 -6.82 7.26
N ALA A 3 -1.18 -8.07 7.64
CA ALA A 3 -2.14 -9.18 7.59
C ALA A 3 -3.49 -8.87 8.27
N TRP A 4 -3.50 -8.01 9.29
CA TRP A 4 -4.69 -7.73 10.08
C TRP A 4 -5.55 -6.62 9.54
N THR A 5 -5.14 -5.92 8.48
CA THR A 5 -5.89 -4.76 8.01
C THR A 5 -7.09 -5.11 7.15
N PRO A 6 -7.06 -6.14 6.28
CA PRO A 6 -8.28 -6.73 5.75
C PRO A 6 -9.08 -7.42 6.86
N LEU A 7 -8.42 -8.08 7.84
CA LEU A 7 -9.06 -8.81 8.93
C LEU A 7 -9.76 -7.92 9.99
N CYS A 8 -9.28 -6.71 10.26
CA CYS A 8 -9.91 -5.72 11.16
C CYS A 8 -10.99 -4.92 10.42
N ILE A 9 -10.75 -4.53 9.15
CA ILE A 9 -11.83 -4.05 8.25
C ILE A 9 -12.89 -5.15 8.06
N TYR A 10 -12.58 -6.43 8.31
CA TYR A 10 -13.50 -7.54 8.13
C TYR A 10 -14.12 -8.08 9.43
N GLY A 11 -13.49 -7.95 10.59
CA GLY A 11 -14.16 -8.08 11.90
C GLY A 11 -15.36 -7.14 11.97
N TYR A 12 -15.19 -5.94 11.41
CA TYR A 12 -16.20 -4.94 11.08
C TYR A 12 -17.39 -5.46 10.25
N ILE A 13 -17.12 -6.34 9.27
CA ILE A 13 -18.08 -6.81 8.25
C ILE A 13 -18.72 -8.16 8.64
N CYS A 14 -18.03 -9.02 9.37
CA CYS A 14 -18.55 -10.37 9.61
C CYS A 14 -19.34 -10.49 10.92
N SER A 15 -19.08 -9.62 11.90
CA SER A 15 -19.79 -9.65 13.19
C SER A 15 -20.95 -8.64 13.24
N GLY A 16 -20.75 -7.38 12.84
CA GLY A 16 -21.82 -6.37 12.83
C GLY A 16 -22.80 -6.51 11.68
N LEU A 17 -22.32 -6.88 10.48
CA LEU A 17 -23.11 -6.95 9.27
C LEU A 17 -23.97 -8.23 9.20
N LYS A 18 -23.64 -9.29 9.94
CA LYS A 18 -24.50 -10.50 10.05
C LYS A 18 -25.79 -10.23 10.85
N TYR A 19 -25.69 -9.48 11.95
CA TYR A 19 -26.86 -9.07 12.76
C TYR A 19 -27.61 -7.88 12.15
N LEU A 20 -26.90 -6.94 11.51
CA LEU A 20 -27.51 -5.87 10.73
C LEU A 20 -28.24 -6.44 9.49
N PHE A 21 -27.74 -7.52 8.89
CA PHE A 21 -28.36 -8.16 7.71
C PHE A 21 -29.58 -9.00 8.07
N LEU A 22 -29.58 -9.76 9.18
CA LEU A 22 -30.78 -10.46 9.64
C LEU A 22 -31.92 -9.51 10.05
N SER A 23 -31.60 -8.33 10.58
CA SER A 23 -32.58 -7.30 10.93
C SER A 23 -33.01 -6.46 9.71
N LEU A 24 -32.10 -6.10 8.81
CA LEU A 24 -32.40 -5.37 7.58
C LEU A 24 -33.03 -6.25 6.49
N SER A 25 -32.78 -7.56 6.43
CA SER A 25 -33.39 -8.46 5.43
C SER A 25 -34.88 -8.68 5.67
N LEU A 26 -35.30 -8.72 6.93
CA LEU A 26 -36.71 -8.76 7.32
C LEU A 26 -37.41 -7.43 7.00
N LEU A 27 -36.71 -6.30 7.15
CA LEU A 27 -37.22 -4.98 6.75
C LEU A 27 -37.19 -4.76 5.22
N SER A 28 -36.23 -5.35 4.49
CA SER A 28 -36.07 -5.16 3.04
C SER A 28 -37.01 -6.00 2.19
N GLN A 29 -37.48 -7.16 2.68
CA GLN A 29 -38.50 -7.95 1.98
C GLN A 29 -39.86 -7.24 1.95
N SER A 30 -40.24 -6.55 3.03
CA SER A 30 -41.39 -5.63 3.06
C SER A 30 -41.21 -4.45 2.09
N TRP A 31 -39.96 -4.02 1.89
CA TRP A 31 -39.58 -2.86 1.09
C TRP A 31 -39.52 -3.13 -0.43
N TYR A 32 -39.14 -4.34 -0.84
CA TYR A 32 -39.09 -4.77 -2.26
C TYR A 32 -40.48 -4.75 -2.92
N GLN A 33 -41.53 -5.09 -2.16
CA GLN A 33 -42.92 -4.98 -2.62
C GLN A 33 -43.39 -3.52 -2.79
N SER A 34 -42.66 -2.53 -2.25
CA SER A 34 -43.08 -1.13 -2.24
C SER A 34 -42.46 -0.26 -3.35
N ILE A 35 -41.29 -0.60 -3.88
CA ILE A 35 -40.64 0.17 -4.98
C ILE A 35 -41.35 -0.09 -6.33
N GLY A 36 -41.88 -1.29 -6.55
CA GLY A 36 -42.65 -1.65 -7.74
C GLY A 36 -43.98 -0.90 -7.90
N ARG A 37 -44.42 -0.16 -6.87
CA ARG A 37 -45.61 0.72 -6.92
C ARG A 37 -45.23 2.21 -6.88
N MET A 38 -44.11 2.61 -7.48
CA MET A 38 -43.72 4.02 -7.62
C MET A 38 -44.54 4.76 -8.70
N ALA A 39 -45.85 4.82 -8.50
CA ALA A 39 -46.73 5.77 -9.16
C ALA A 39 -47.78 6.23 -8.15
N ARG A 40 -47.71 7.51 -7.76
CA ARG A 40 -48.60 8.28 -6.86
C ARG A 40 -48.31 8.19 -5.36
N LEU A 41 -47.79 9.34 -4.86
CA LEU A 41 -48.09 9.97 -3.57
C LEU A 41 -48.21 9.04 -2.35
N ASN A 42 -47.15 8.92 -1.55
CA ASN A 42 -47.36 8.77 -0.11
C ASN A 42 -46.22 9.41 0.70
N ILE A 43 -46.54 10.44 1.48
CA ILE A 43 -45.65 11.15 2.42
C ILE A 43 -44.97 10.17 3.39
N GLN A 44 -45.64 9.07 3.74
CA GLN A 44 -45.12 8.04 4.64
C GLN A 44 -43.83 7.37 4.14
N MET A 45 -43.71 7.12 2.83
CA MET A 45 -42.51 6.47 2.26
C MET A 45 -41.27 7.36 2.38
N PHE A 46 -41.44 8.67 2.29
CA PHE A 46 -40.36 9.64 2.47
C PHE A 46 -39.77 9.58 3.88
N TRP A 47 -40.64 9.59 4.90
CA TRP A 47 -40.22 9.47 6.29
C TRP A 47 -39.49 8.15 6.54
N THR A 48 -39.88 7.07 5.86
CA THR A 48 -39.16 5.79 5.90
C THR A 48 -37.73 5.91 5.39
N HIS A 49 -37.49 6.52 4.22
CA HIS A 49 -36.12 6.75 3.71
C HIS A 49 -35.29 7.62 4.65
N LEU A 50 -35.92 8.64 5.24
CA LEU A 50 -35.26 9.53 6.21
C LEU A 50 -34.83 8.75 7.47
N VAL A 51 -35.75 8.02 8.09
CA VAL A 51 -35.48 7.20 9.29
C VAL A 51 -34.39 6.15 8.99
N ILE A 52 -34.44 5.51 7.83
CA ILE A 52 -33.41 4.56 7.39
C ILE A 52 -32.05 5.25 7.25
N ALA A 53 -31.97 6.44 6.65
CA ALA A 53 -30.72 7.18 6.50
C ALA A 53 -30.11 7.54 7.86
N TYR A 54 -30.93 7.92 8.83
CA TYR A 54 -30.53 8.13 10.22
C TYR A 54 -30.02 6.84 10.87
N ALA A 55 -30.78 5.74 10.76
CA ALA A 55 -30.40 4.44 11.30
C ALA A 55 -29.05 3.95 10.72
N ILE A 56 -28.88 4.02 9.40
CA ILE A 56 -27.64 3.64 8.71
C ILE A 56 -26.48 4.53 9.16
N THR A 57 -26.69 5.86 9.22
CA THR A 57 -25.64 6.80 9.63
C THR A 57 -25.19 6.54 11.06
N PHE A 58 -26.14 6.47 12.01
CA PHE A 58 -25.82 6.21 13.42
C PHE A 58 -25.16 4.86 13.62
N TRP A 59 -25.66 3.81 12.97
CA TRP A 59 -25.07 2.48 13.06
C TRP A 59 -23.65 2.44 12.47
N THR A 60 -23.44 3.07 11.31
CA THR A 60 -22.11 3.15 10.67
C THR A 60 -21.14 3.91 11.57
N CYS A 61 -21.53 5.05 12.14
CA CYS A 61 -20.71 5.81 13.08
C CYS A 61 -20.42 5.02 14.37
N TYR A 62 -21.40 4.29 14.90
CA TYR A 62 -21.23 3.43 16.07
C TYR A 62 -20.19 2.32 15.83
N LEU A 63 -20.30 1.62 14.70
CA LEU A 63 -19.32 0.62 14.29
C LEU A 63 -17.94 1.24 14.06
N LEU A 64 -17.87 2.40 13.39
CA LEU A 64 -16.61 3.08 13.09
C LEU A 64 -15.89 3.44 14.38
N ARG A 65 -16.62 3.94 15.38
CA ARG A 65 -16.10 4.25 16.70
C ARG A 65 -15.55 3.00 17.40
N LYS A 66 -16.33 1.92 17.44
CA LYS A 66 -15.95 0.67 18.11
C LYS A 66 -14.68 0.09 17.49
N GLU A 67 -14.58 0.14 16.18
CA GLU A 67 -13.48 -0.47 15.44
C GLU A 67 -12.23 0.40 15.46
N TYR A 68 -12.39 1.73 15.50
CA TYR A 68 -11.28 2.62 15.81
C TYR A 68 -10.65 2.30 17.16
N ASP A 69 -11.47 2.07 18.18
CA ASP A 69 -11.02 1.70 19.53
C ASP A 69 -10.29 0.34 19.55
N ILE A 70 -10.84 -0.67 18.86
CA ILE A 70 -10.22 -1.99 18.71
C ILE A 70 -8.87 -1.87 18.00
N VAL A 71 -8.80 -1.21 16.85
CA VAL A 71 -7.55 -1.08 16.06
C VAL A 71 -6.52 -0.24 16.83
N ALA A 72 -6.94 0.81 17.54
CA ALA A 72 -6.04 1.59 18.39
C ALA A 72 -5.43 0.73 19.51
N THR A 73 -6.26 -0.08 20.17
CA THR A 73 -5.82 -0.98 21.24
C THR A 73 -4.88 -2.06 20.71
N MET A 74 -5.22 -2.68 19.58
CA MET A 74 -4.36 -3.66 18.91
C MET A 74 -3.01 -3.06 18.51
N ARG A 75 -3.00 -1.84 17.97
CA ARG A 75 -1.77 -1.12 17.61
C ARG A 75 -0.88 -0.88 18.83
N LEU A 76 -1.45 -0.34 19.92
CA LEU A 76 -0.68 -0.06 21.12
C LEU A 76 -0.12 -1.34 21.75
N HIS A 77 -0.92 -2.40 21.80
CA HIS A 77 -0.46 -3.70 22.27
C HIS A 77 0.65 -4.28 21.39
N PHE A 78 0.52 -4.19 20.05
CA PHE A 78 1.57 -4.60 19.13
C PHE A 78 2.87 -3.85 19.38
N LEU A 79 2.83 -2.53 19.47
CA LEU A 79 4.04 -1.73 19.68
C LEU A 79 4.74 -1.99 21.02
N ALA A 80 3.96 -2.29 22.08
CA ALA A 80 4.51 -2.68 23.37
C ALA A 80 5.24 -4.04 23.30
N THR A 81 4.70 -5.00 22.55
CA THR A 81 5.24 -6.37 22.42
C THR A 81 6.26 -6.56 21.30
N GLU A 82 6.32 -5.61 20.36
CA GLU A 82 7.19 -5.70 19.19
C GLU A 82 8.66 -5.81 19.61
N GLN A 83 9.42 -6.63 18.88
CA GLN A 83 10.85 -6.78 19.11
C GLN A 83 11.62 -5.46 18.84
N ARG A 84 12.87 -5.46 19.30
CA ARG A 84 13.77 -4.33 19.08
C ARG A 84 14.01 -4.13 17.60
N ARG A 85 13.75 -2.91 17.12
CA ARG A 85 14.06 -2.45 15.76
C ARG A 85 14.74 -1.09 15.82
N PRO A 86 15.61 -0.75 14.85
CA PRO A 86 16.42 0.47 14.90
C PRO A 86 15.61 1.76 14.71
N ASP A 87 14.42 1.69 14.11
CA ASP A 87 13.46 2.80 13.94
C ASP A 87 12.94 3.34 15.27
N GLN A 88 12.82 2.48 16.28
CA GLN A 88 12.33 2.87 17.61
C GLN A 88 13.29 3.83 18.35
N PHE A 89 14.58 3.85 17.96
CA PHE A 89 15.62 4.67 18.59
C PHE A 89 16.12 5.81 17.70
N THR A 90 15.66 5.87 16.45
CA THR A 90 16.27 6.74 15.44
C THR A 90 15.27 7.75 14.91
N VAL A 91 15.74 8.98 14.79
CA VAL A 91 14.99 10.12 14.26
C VAL A 91 15.68 10.59 13.00
N LEU A 92 14.91 10.79 11.93
CA LEU A 92 15.40 11.43 10.72
C LEU A 92 15.33 12.95 10.91
N VAL A 93 16.49 13.59 10.82
CA VAL A 93 16.66 15.04 10.87
C VAL A 93 16.84 15.55 9.44
N ARG A 94 16.05 16.55 9.04
CA ARG A 94 16.10 17.16 7.72
C ARG A 94 16.28 18.67 7.79
N ASN A 95 16.85 19.21 6.70
CA ASN A 95 17.08 20.64 6.53
C ASN A 95 17.96 21.21 7.65
N VAL A 96 19.09 20.54 7.87
CA VAL A 96 20.18 21.04 8.72
C VAL A 96 20.70 22.35 8.09
N PRO A 97 20.78 23.46 8.85
CA PRO A 97 21.25 24.73 8.30
C PRO A 97 22.71 24.59 7.83
N PRO A 98 23.08 25.21 6.69
CA PRO A 98 24.46 25.18 6.22
C PRO A 98 25.32 26.07 7.13
N ASP A 99 26.45 25.52 7.58
CA ASP A 99 27.49 26.25 8.30
C ASP A 99 28.75 26.35 7.42
N PRO A 100 29.39 27.53 7.27
CA PRO A 100 30.63 27.68 6.52
C PRO A 100 31.85 26.99 7.15
N HIS A 101 31.84 26.76 8.46
CA HIS A 101 32.98 26.30 9.23
C HIS A 101 32.87 24.84 9.68
N GLU A 102 31.65 24.33 9.83
CA GLU A 102 31.38 22.96 10.28
C GLU A 102 30.82 22.08 9.14
N SER A 103 31.24 20.82 9.10
CA SER A 103 30.55 19.82 8.28
C SER A 103 29.16 19.51 8.83
N VAL A 104 28.25 18.99 8.00
CA VAL A 104 26.91 18.55 8.46
C VAL A 104 27.01 17.54 9.61
N SER A 105 28.04 16.69 9.62
CA SER A 105 28.28 15.70 10.67
C SER A 105 28.60 16.37 12.00
N GLU A 106 29.58 17.27 12.02
CA GLU A 106 30.00 18.01 13.21
C GLU A 106 28.86 18.89 13.73
N HIS A 107 28.13 19.55 12.83
CA HIS A 107 27.01 20.41 13.18
C HIS A 107 25.86 19.64 13.85
N VAL A 108 25.54 18.45 13.34
CA VAL A 108 24.55 17.55 13.95
C VAL A 108 25.04 17.05 15.31
N GLU A 109 26.29 16.61 15.40
CA GLU A 109 26.87 16.16 16.66
C GLU A 109 26.84 17.26 17.74
N HIS A 110 27.34 18.45 17.42
CA HIS A 110 27.31 19.60 18.32
C HIS A 110 25.88 19.96 18.74
N PHE A 111 24.94 20.03 17.80
CA PHE A 111 23.54 20.35 18.10
C PHE A 111 22.91 19.36 19.09
N PHE A 112 23.10 18.06 18.88
CA PHE A 112 22.48 17.04 19.74
C PHE A 112 23.23 16.81 21.06
N LEU A 113 24.54 17.04 21.12
CA LEU A 113 25.27 17.03 22.38
C LEU A 113 24.87 18.19 23.29
N VAL A 114 24.58 19.37 22.73
CA VAL A 114 24.12 20.53 23.51
C VAL A 114 22.67 20.38 23.96
N ASN A 115 21.77 19.97 23.05
CA ASN A 115 20.33 19.94 23.34
C ASN A 115 19.85 18.63 23.97
N HIS A 116 20.57 17.50 23.75
CA HIS A 116 20.20 16.16 24.22
C HIS A 116 21.42 15.38 24.79
N PRO A 117 22.21 15.96 25.72
CA PRO A 117 23.54 15.46 26.12
C PRO A 117 23.56 14.01 26.61
N ASP A 118 22.62 13.65 27.50
CA ASP A 118 22.64 12.34 28.15
C ASP A 118 22.12 11.23 27.26
N TYR A 119 21.32 11.58 26.24
CA TYR A 119 20.56 10.62 25.44
C TYR A 119 21.11 10.42 24.04
N TYR A 120 21.84 11.39 23.49
CA TYR A 120 22.49 11.26 22.20
C TYR A 120 23.45 10.04 22.19
N LEU A 121 23.41 9.25 21.12
CA LEU A 121 24.24 8.04 20.98
C LEU A 121 25.19 8.12 19.79
N THR A 122 24.64 8.32 18.59
CA THR A 122 25.38 8.39 17.34
C THR A 122 24.50 9.01 16.26
N HIS A 123 25.11 9.43 15.15
CA HIS A 123 24.38 9.85 13.97
C HIS A 123 25.00 9.24 12.70
N GLN A 124 24.20 9.12 11.66
CA GLN A 124 24.61 8.71 10.32
C GLN A 124 24.11 9.74 9.32
N VAL A 125 25.05 10.42 8.65
CA VAL A 125 24.71 11.44 7.65
C VAL A 125 24.22 10.78 6.37
N VAL A 126 23.27 11.43 5.70
CA VAL A 126 22.72 10.99 4.40
C VAL A 126 23.65 11.44 3.28
N CYS A 127 24.09 10.49 2.47
CA CYS A 127 24.91 10.76 1.28
C CYS A 127 24.09 10.55 -0.01
N ASN A 128 24.30 11.40 -1.00
CA ASN A 128 23.77 11.19 -2.34
C ASN A 128 24.55 10.09 -3.07
N ALA A 129 24.04 8.86 -2.97
CA ALA A 129 24.63 7.68 -3.59
C ALA A 129 23.86 7.20 -4.84
N ASN A 130 22.99 8.03 -5.44
CA ASN A 130 22.08 7.60 -6.51
C ASN A 130 22.84 7.04 -7.74
N LYS A 131 23.89 7.73 -8.18
CA LYS A 131 24.74 7.25 -9.29
C LYS A 131 25.48 5.97 -8.94
N LEU A 132 25.99 5.87 -7.70
CA LEU A 132 26.65 4.66 -7.22
C LEU A 132 25.68 3.47 -7.16
N ALA A 133 24.45 3.69 -6.69
CA ALA A 133 23.39 2.69 -6.67
C ALA A 133 23.04 2.20 -8.08
N GLU A 134 22.97 3.10 -9.06
CA GLU A 134 22.77 2.73 -10.47
C GLU A 134 23.91 1.87 -11.02
N LEU A 135 25.16 2.22 -10.72
CA LEU A 135 26.34 1.43 -11.12
C LEU A 135 26.37 0.05 -10.46
N VAL A 136 26.06 -0.05 -9.16
CA VAL A 136 25.98 -1.34 -8.46
C VAL A 136 24.85 -2.20 -9.01
N LYS A 137 23.69 -1.62 -9.30
CA LYS A 137 22.58 -2.33 -9.95
C LYS A 137 22.97 -2.83 -11.34
N LYS A 138 23.69 -2.02 -12.12
CA LYS A 138 24.24 -2.42 -13.43
C LYS A 138 25.24 -3.56 -13.29
N LYS A 139 26.15 -3.50 -12.30
CA LYS A 139 27.11 -4.57 -12.00
C LYS A 139 26.40 -5.88 -11.64
N LYS A 140 25.44 -5.86 -10.72
CA LYS A 140 24.65 -7.05 -10.34
C LYS A 140 23.98 -7.68 -11.57
N LYS A 141 23.33 -6.86 -12.41
CA LYS A 141 22.74 -7.34 -13.66
C LYS A 141 23.78 -8.02 -14.56
N MET A 142 24.95 -7.40 -14.76
CA MET A 142 26.04 -7.99 -15.56
C MET A 142 26.59 -9.28 -14.95
N GLN A 143 26.69 -9.38 -13.62
CA GLN A 143 27.10 -10.60 -12.92
C GLN A 143 26.15 -11.75 -13.22
N ASN A 144 24.83 -11.54 -13.13
CA ASN A 144 23.86 -12.59 -13.47
C ASN A 144 24.00 -13.06 -14.94
N TRP A 145 24.39 -12.16 -15.87
CA TRP A 145 24.71 -12.55 -17.25
C TRP A 145 26.01 -13.35 -17.34
N LEU A 146 27.03 -13.01 -16.57
CA LEU A 146 28.28 -13.78 -16.52
C LEU A 146 28.03 -15.19 -15.99
N ASP A 147 27.39 -15.31 -14.82
CA ASP A 147 27.06 -16.58 -14.17
C ASP A 147 26.26 -17.50 -15.13
N TYR A 148 25.34 -16.93 -15.91
CA TYR A 148 24.63 -17.66 -16.96
C TYR A 148 25.54 -18.26 -18.03
N TYR A 149 26.45 -17.46 -18.58
CA TYR A 149 27.32 -17.90 -19.66
C TYR A 149 28.35 -18.91 -19.16
N GLU A 150 28.80 -18.77 -17.91
CA GLU A 150 29.62 -19.77 -17.22
C GLU A 150 28.86 -21.08 -17.07
N LEU A 151 27.63 -21.06 -16.52
CA LEU A 151 26.79 -22.26 -16.42
C LEU A 151 26.53 -22.91 -17.78
N LYS A 152 26.29 -22.10 -18.82
CA LYS A 152 26.10 -22.58 -20.20
C LYS A 152 27.36 -23.26 -20.74
N TYR A 153 28.54 -22.74 -20.43
CA TYR A 153 29.81 -23.33 -20.81
C TYR A 153 30.12 -24.60 -20.00
N SER A 154 29.88 -24.61 -18.69
CA SER A 154 30.04 -25.79 -17.83
C SER A 154 29.15 -26.95 -18.28
N ARG A 155 27.93 -26.68 -18.75
CA ARG A 155 27.03 -27.71 -19.31
C ARG A 155 27.48 -28.25 -20.67
N ASN A 156 28.19 -27.46 -21.47
CA ASN A 156 28.69 -27.89 -22.78
C ASN A 156 30.09 -27.31 -23.06
N PRO A 157 31.16 -27.94 -22.52
CA PRO A 157 32.53 -27.42 -22.62
C PRO A 157 33.06 -27.33 -24.06
N SER A 158 32.46 -28.07 -24.99
CA SER A 158 32.88 -28.14 -26.39
C SER A 158 32.63 -26.85 -27.17
N ARG A 159 31.74 -25.95 -26.71
CA ARG A 159 31.42 -24.71 -27.41
C ARG A 159 31.40 -23.51 -26.47
N ARG A 160 32.32 -22.56 -26.68
CA ARG A 160 32.35 -21.31 -25.93
C ARG A 160 31.18 -20.38 -26.34
N PRO A 161 30.44 -19.78 -25.39
CA PRO A 161 29.33 -18.89 -25.71
C PRO A 161 29.84 -17.56 -26.29
N THR A 162 29.20 -17.09 -27.36
CA THR A 162 29.52 -15.80 -27.99
C THR A 162 28.30 -14.87 -28.01
N THR A 163 28.56 -13.57 -27.96
CA THR A 163 27.57 -12.49 -28.01
C THR A 163 27.99 -11.45 -29.03
N LYS A 164 27.01 -10.82 -29.71
CA LYS A 164 27.26 -9.68 -30.59
C LYS A 164 27.07 -8.37 -29.82
N ILE A 165 27.94 -7.38 -30.07
CA ILE A 165 28.01 -6.14 -29.28
C ILE A 165 26.97 -5.08 -29.72
N GLY A 166 26.40 -5.18 -30.93
CA GLY A 166 25.52 -4.15 -31.49
C GLY A 166 24.08 -4.18 -30.98
N PHE A 167 23.22 -3.42 -31.66
CA PHE A 167 21.85 -3.13 -31.23
C PHE A 167 21.05 -4.42 -31.01
N LEU A 168 20.51 -4.59 -29.79
CA LEU A 168 19.75 -5.77 -29.35
C LEU A 168 20.50 -7.12 -29.51
N GLY A 169 21.82 -7.10 -29.69
CA GLY A 169 22.62 -8.31 -29.96
C GLY A 169 22.45 -8.88 -31.38
N LEU A 170 21.92 -8.09 -32.31
CA LEU A 170 21.65 -8.53 -33.69
C LEU A 170 22.77 -8.15 -34.68
N THR A 171 23.43 -7.02 -34.44
CA THR A 171 24.49 -6.45 -35.30
C THR A 171 25.83 -6.39 -34.59
N GLY A 172 26.94 -6.29 -35.33
CA GLY A 172 28.30 -6.15 -34.78
C GLY A 172 29.09 -7.45 -34.63
N ASP A 173 30.35 -7.30 -34.22
CA ASP A 173 31.32 -8.39 -34.11
C ASP A 173 30.95 -9.39 -33.01
N THR A 174 31.21 -10.66 -33.27
CA THR A 174 31.01 -11.75 -32.31
C THR A 174 32.20 -11.84 -31.38
N VAL A 175 31.96 -11.61 -30.09
CA VAL A 175 32.97 -11.74 -29.03
C VAL A 175 32.59 -12.85 -28.07
N ASP A 176 33.60 -13.41 -27.39
CA ASP A 176 33.37 -14.35 -26.29
C ASP A 176 32.61 -13.66 -25.16
N SER A 177 31.47 -14.24 -24.78
CA SER A 177 30.59 -13.67 -23.77
C SER A 177 31.25 -13.63 -22.40
N ILE A 178 31.98 -14.68 -22.01
CA ILE A 178 32.57 -14.76 -20.67
C ILE A 178 33.66 -13.69 -20.52
N ALA A 179 34.59 -13.61 -21.48
CA ALA A 179 35.62 -12.57 -21.48
C ALA A 179 35.01 -11.15 -21.56
N PHE A 180 33.97 -10.96 -22.38
CA PHE A 180 33.30 -9.66 -22.50
C PHE A 180 32.68 -9.21 -21.19
N TYR A 181 31.80 -10.01 -20.57
CA TYR A 181 31.14 -9.65 -19.32
C TYR A 181 32.14 -9.52 -18.16
N SER A 182 33.18 -10.36 -18.11
CA SER A 182 34.25 -10.23 -17.12
C SER A 182 34.95 -8.86 -17.24
N SER A 183 35.32 -8.46 -18.46
CA SER A 183 35.95 -7.15 -18.71
C SER A 183 35.04 -5.96 -18.41
N GLU A 184 33.74 -6.07 -18.71
CA GLU A 184 32.76 -5.02 -18.40
C GLU A 184 32.50 -4.90 -16.90
N ILE A 185 32.43 -6.02 -16.18
CA ILE A 185 32.31 -6.03 -14.72
C ILE A 185 33.55 -5.40 -14.07
N GLU A 186 34.74 -5.64 -14.61
CA GLU A 186 35.97 -5.00 -14.16
C GLU A 186 35.91 -3.48 -14.37
N LYS A 187 35.55 -3.02 -15.58
CA LYS A 187 35.37 -1.58 -15.89
C LYS A 187 34.36 -0.91 -14.96
N VAL A 188 33.20 -1.54 -14.74
CA VAL A 188 32.17 -1.02 -13.83
C VAL A 188 32.65 -1.05 -12.38
N THR A 189 33.41 -2.06 -11.97
CA THR A 189 34.01 -2.12 -10.62
C THR A 189 35.02 -1.00 -10.40
N ILE A 190 35.82 -0.66 -11.41
CA ILE A 190 36.71 0.52 -11.36
C ILE A 190 35.89 1.81 -11.22
N GLN A 191 34.81 1.96 -11.99
CA GLN A 191 33.91 3.11 -11.88
C GLN A 191 33.24 3.22 -10.50
N ILE A 192 32.81 2.09 -9.91
CA ILE A 192 32.24 2.03 -8.56
C ILE A 192 33.28 2.51 -7.54
N LYS A 193 34.52 1.98 -7.57
CA LYS A 193 35.58 2.40 -6.65
C LYS A 193 35.92 3.88 -6.80
N ALA A 194 36.00 4.39 -8.03
CA ALA A 194 36.24 5.81 -8.29
C ALA A 194 35.11 6.70 -7.74
N GLU A 195 33.86 6.24 -7.89
CA GLU A 195 32.67 6.93 -7.40
C GLU A 195 32.57 6.90 -5.86
N GLU A 196 32.93 5.78 -5.21
CA GLU A 196 33.01 5.69 -3.74
C GLU A 196 34.03 6.66 -3.16
N VAL A 197 35.22 6.75 -3.77
CA VAL A 197 36.26 7.71 -3.36
C VAL A 197 35.77 9.14 -3.56
N ARG A 198 35.06 9.41 -4.65
CA ARG A 198 34.47 10.72 -4.93
C ARG A 198 33.45 11.12 -3.86
N ILE A 199 32.52 10.24 -3.51
CA ILE A 199 31.48 10.52 -2.49
C ILE A 199 32.11 10.77 -1.11
N LYS A 200 33.18 10.04 -0.75
CA LYS A 200 33.89 10.24 0.52
C LYS A 200 34.65 11.58 0.57
N LYS A 201 35.13 12.08 -0.58
CA LYS A 201 35.90 13.33 -0.67
C LYS A 201 35.03 14.56 -0.89
N ASP A 202 33.89 14.41 -1.56
CA ASP A 202 33.04 15.52 -1.98
C ASP A 202 32.01 15.90 -0.91
N THR A 203 32.24 17.05 -0.26
CA THR A 203 31.29 17.63 0.72
C THR A 203 29.92 17.93 0.09
N ARG A 204 29.82 18.16 -1.22
CA ARG A 204 28.53 18.42 -1.90
C ARG A 204 27.66 17.16 -2.04
N SER A 205 28.26 15.99 -1.93
CA SER A 205 27.53 14.71 -1.94
C SER A 205 26.84 14.44 -0.60
N VAL A 206 27.21 15.17 0.46
CA VAL A 206 26.57 15.11 1.76
C VAL A 206 25.30 15.95 1.76
N MET A 207 24.16 15.32 2.07
CA MET A 207 22.88 16.01 2.13
C MET A 207 22.72 16.67 3.52
N PRO A 208 21.97 17.78 3.63
CA PRO A 208 21.64 18.42 4.90
C PRO A 208 20.56 17.61 5.67
N ALA A 209 20.82 16.32 5.85
CA ALA A 209 19.96 15.36 6.52
C ALA A 209 20.80 14.27 7.19
N ALA A 210 20.34 13.78 8.34
CA ALA A 210 21.02 12.74 9.10
C ALA A 210 20.02 11.87 9.87
N PHE A 211 20.35 10.60 10.05
CA PHE A 211 19.69 9.71 11.00
C PHE A 211 20.38 9.86 12.36
N VAL A 212 19.65 10.29 13.38
CA VAL A 212 20.17 10.50 14.73
C VAL A 212 19.57 9.44 15.65
N SER A 213 20.44 8.64 16.25
CA SER A 213 20.06 7.56 17.16
C SER A 213 20.28 7.96 18.61
N PHE A 214 19.36 7.53 19.47
CA PHE A 214 19.36 7.80 20.90
C PHE A 214 19.57 6.53 21.73
N LYS A 215 20.07 6.69 22.96
CA LYS A 215 20.24 5.60 23.93
C LYS A 215 18.92 4.99 24.40
N THR A 216 17.85 5.76 24.35
CA THR A 216 16.51 5.36 24.80
C THR A 216 15.49 5.68 23.71
N ARG A 217 14.44 4.86 23.62
CA ARG A 217 13.30 5.16 22.75
C ARG A 217 12.56 6.39 23.26
N TRP A 218 12.57 6.62 24.58
CA TRP A 218 11.93 7.80 25.18
C TRP A 218 12.51 9.10 24.61
N ALA A 219 13.85 9.20 24.54
CA ALA A 219 14.49 10.39 23.98
C ALA A 219 14.22 10.55 22.48
N ALA A 220 14.23 9.45 21.71
CA ALA A 220 13.83 9.47 20.31
C ALA A 220 12.38 9.98 20.15
N ALA A 221 11.46 9.52 21.02
CA ALA A 221 10.07 9.95 21.02
C ALA A 221 9.89 11.43 21.36
N VAL A 222 10.69 11.96 22.29
CA VAL A 222 10.70 13.40 22.61
C VAL A 222 11.24 14.20 21.43
N CYS A 223 12.37 13.80 20.85
CA CYS A 223 12.98 14.48 19.70
C CYS A 223 12.06 14.51 18.46
N ALA A 224 11.42 13.38 18.12
CA ALA A 224 10.54 13.28 16.96
C ALA A 224 9.21 14.04 17.11
N GLN A 225 8.78 14.36 18.35
CA GLN A 225 7.49 15.01 18.62
C GLN A 225 7.60 16.49 19.01
N THR A 226 8.82 17.02 19.18
CA THR A 226 9.06 18.40 19.61
C THR A 226 9.72 19.24 18.52
N GLN A 227 9.37 20.52 18.47
CA GLN A 227 10.03 21.48 17.59
C GLN A 227 11.42 21.80 18.14
N GLN A 228 12.47 21.60 17.33
CA GLN A 228 13.86 21.74 17.77
C GLN A 228 14.40 23.17 17.67
N PHE A 229 13.89 23.99 16.73
CA PHE A 229 14.47 25.31 16.42
C PHE A 229 13.41 26.40 16.23
N ARG A 230 13.79 27.68 16.40
CA ARG A 230 12.88 28.84 16.27
C ARG A 230 12.23 28.91 14.88
N ASN A 231 12.97 28.57 13.83
CA ASN A 231 12.42 28.47 12.48
C ASN A 231 11.82 27.07 12.26
N PRO A 232 10.51 26.94 11.97
CA PRO A 232 9.83 25.66 11.83
C PRO A 232 10.18 24.92 10.53
N THR A 233 11.04 25.46 9.68
CA THR A 233 11.50 24.81 8.45
C THR A 233 12.90 24.21 8.57
N LEU A 234 13.65 24.54 9.62
CA LEU A 234 15.00 24.02 9.90
C LEU A 234 14.93 22.96 11.00
N TRP A 235 15.91 22.04 11.02
CA TRP A 235 15.98 20.97 12.03
C TRP A 235 14.68 20.18 12.16
N LEU A 236 14.10 19.82 11.02
CA LEU A 236 12.85 19.06 10.95
C LEU A 236 13.11 17.63 11.42
N THR A 237 12.51 17.24 12.54
CA THR A 237 12.60 15.90 13.09
C THR A 237 11.36 15.08 12.73
N GLU A 238 11.57 13.90 12.18
CA GLU A 238 10.53 12.92 11.89
C GLU A 238 11.00 11.53 12.36
N TRP A 239 10.09 10.65 12.74
CA TRP A 239 10.44 9.26 13.01
C TRP A 239 11.17 8.66 11.80
N ALA A 240 12.35 8.07 12.01
CA ALA A 240 13.04 7.39 10.94
C ALA A 240 12.23 6.14 10.56
N PRO A 241 11.92 5.92 9.26
CA PRO A 241 11.36 4.65 8.84
C PRO A 241 12.33 3.51 9.13
N GLU A 242 11.84 2.27 9.12
CA GLU A 242 12.71 1.10 9.19
C GLU A 242 13.68 1.09 8.00
N PRO A 243 14.96 0.64 8.15
CA PRO A 243 15.92 0.62 7.05
C PRO A 243 15.44 -0.01 5.73
N ARG A 244 14.56 -1.02 5.80
CA ARG A 244 13.92 -1.65 4.63
C ARG A 244 12.77 -0.84 4.02
N ASP A 245 12.12 0.02 4.81
CA ASP A 245 11.03 0.91 4.37
C ASP A 245 11.59 2.20 3.73
N ILE A 246 12.88 2.51 3.93
CA ILE A 246 13.50 3.71 3.37
C ILE A 246 13.65 3.61 1.85
N TYR A 247 13.05 4.58 1.16
CA TYR A 247 13.23 4.81 -0.25
C TYR A 247 14.42 5.77 -0.49
N TRP A 248 15.62 5.19 -0.57
CA TRP A 248 16.90 5.91 -0.56
C TRP A 248 17.05 6.97 -1.66
N ASP A 249 16.54 6.72 -2.87
CA ASP A 249 16.66 7.66 -4.00
C ASP A 249 16.06 9.05 -3.69
N ASN A 250 15.04 9.10 -2.82
CA ASN A 250 14.32 10.33 -2.47
C ASN A 250 14.98 11.12 -1.34
N LEU A 251 15.92 10.54 -0.60
CA LEU A 251 16.62 11.23 0.50
C LEU A 251 17.55 12.34 -0.01
N ALA A 252 18.02 12.25 -1.25
CA ALA A 252 18.87 13.26 -1.89
C ALA A 252 18.09 14.49 -2.39
N ILE A 253 16.77 14.55 -2.22
CA ILE A 253 15.93 15.62 -2.75
C ILE A 253 15.89 16.80 -1.76
N PRO A 254 16.27 18.02 -2.17
CA PRO A 254 16.25 19.18 -1.28
C PRO A 254 14.82 19.62 -0.95
N PHE A 255 14.62 20.10 0.28
CA PHE A 255 13.30 20.41 0.85
C PHE A 255 12.48 21.38 -0.01
N VAL A 256 13.08 22.46 -0.50
CA VAL A 256 12.39 23.47 -1.33
C VAL A 256 11.82 22.86 -2.61
N SER A 257 12.53 21.90 -3.21
CA SER A 257 12.08 21.23 -4.42
C SER A 257 10.86 20.31 -4.19
N LEU A 258 10.62 19.87 -2.95
CA LEU A 258 9.46 19.03 -2.62
C LEU A 258 8.15 19.79 -2.84
N SER A 259 8.10 21.08 -2.53
CA SER A 259 6.89 21.91 -2.72
C SER A 259 6.55 22.07 -4.21
N ILE A 260 7.55 22.34 -5.05
CA ILE A 260 7.38 22.46 -6.50
C ILE A 260 6.93 21.12 -7.09
N ARG A 261 7.57 20.02 -6.70
CA ARG A 261 7.19 18.67 -7.16
C ARG A 261 5.76 18.31 -6.78
N LYS A 262 5.34 18.61 -5.54
CA LYS A 262 3.95 18.41 -5.10
C LYS A 262 2.96 19.19 -5.96
N LEU A 263 3.28 20.44 -6.31
CA LEU A 263 2.45 21.26 -7.20
C LEU A 263 2.37 20.66 -8.61
N VAL A 264 3.51 20.27 -9.20
CA VAL A 264 3.57 19.63 -10.52
C VAL A 264 2.74 18.34 -10.54
N VAL A 265 2.85 17.49 -9.51
CA VAL A 265 2.05 16.26 -9.40
C VAL A 265 0.56 16.58 -9.27
N ALA A 266 0.19 17.60 -8.50
CA ALA A 266 -1.21 17.99 -8.34
C ALA A 266 -1.82 18.46 -9.67
N VAL A 267 -1.09 19.28 -10.44
CA VAL A 267 -1.50 19.75 -11.76
C VAL A 267 -1.59 18.59 -12.75
N ALA A 268 -0.58 17.72 -12.80
CA ALA A 268 -0.60 16.53 -13.65
C ALA A 268 -1.75 15.58 -13.30
N PHE A 269 -2.02 15.38 -12.00
CA PHE A 269 -3.13 14.57 -11.52
C PHE A 269 -4.48 15.17 -11.90
N PHE A 270 -4.64 16.51 -11.83
CA PHE A 270 -5.83 17.19 -12.30
C PHE A 270 -6.10 16.91 -13.79
N PHE A 271 -5.10 17.10 -14.66
CA PHE A 271 -5.24 16.80 -16.08
C PHE A 271 -5.53 15.33 -16.34
N LEU A 272 -4.87 14.42 -15.61
CA LEU A 272 -5.17 12.99 -15.67
C LEU A 272 -6.64 12.73 -15.33
N THR A 273 -7.17 13.30 -14.24
CA THR A 273 -8.58 13.11 -13.87
C THR A 273 -9.52 13.70 -14.93
N PHE A 274 -9.23 14.89 -15.45
CA PHE A 274 -10.05 15.57 -16.43
C PHE A 274 -10.11 14.81 -17.77
N PHE A 275 -8.96 14.47 -18.36
CA PHE A 275 -8.94 13.76 -19.64
C PHE A 275 -9.46 12.32 -19.54
N PHE A 276 -9.38 11.71 -18.35
CA PHE A 276 -9.91 10.36 -18.13
C PHE A 276 -11.45 10.32 -18.11
N MET A 277 -12.14 11.47 -18.10
CA MET A 277 -13.58 11.51 -18.35
C MET A 277 -13.96 11.04 -19.75
N ILE A 278 -13.07 11.15 -20.75
CA ILE A 278 -13.34 10.73 -22.14
C ILE A 278 -13.51 9.19 -22.25
N PRO A 279 -12.57 8.35 -21.76
CA PRO A 279 -12.80 6.90 -21.69
C PRO A 279 -14.05 6.51 -20.90
N ILE A 280 -14.35 7.20 -19.79
CA ILE A 280 -15.54 6.94 -19.00
C ILE A 280 -16.80 7.23 -19.80
N ALA A 281 -16.82 8.34 -20.54
CA ALA A 281 -17.91 8.69 -21.44
C ALA A 281 -18.17 7.60 -22.46
N PHE A 282 -17.09 7.11 -23.07
CA PHE A 282 -17.15 6.02 -24.05
C PHE A 282 -17.71 4.72 -23.44
N VAL A 283 -17.26 4.32 -22.25
CA VAL A 283 -17.81 3.15 -21.54
C VAL A 283 -19.30 3.33 -21.21
N GLN A 284 -19.71 4.54 -20.80
CA GLN A 284 -21.11 4.84 -20.51
C GLN A 284 -21.98 4.82 -21.77
N SER A 285 -21.47 5.27 -22.93
CA SER A 285 -22.22 5.17 -24.19
C SER A 285 -22.40 3.71 -24.63
N LEU A 286 -21.40 2.85 -24.41
CA LEU A 286 -21.49 1.41 -24.71
C LEU A 286 -22.52 0.68 -23.82
N ALA A 287 -22.75 1.17 -22.60
CA ALA A 287 -23.69 0.58 -21.67
C ALA A 287 -25.17 0.87 -22.01
N ASN A 288 -25.47 1.75 -22.98
CA ASN A 288 -26.83 2.28 -23.18
C ASN A 288 -27.43 2.07 -24.59
N ILE A 289 -26.79 1.33 -25.52
CA ILE A 289 -27.33 0.98 -26.84
C ILE A 289 -26.86 -0.42 -27.26
N GLU A 290 -27.67 -1.12 -28.07
CA GLU A 290 -27.34 -2.26 -28.96
C GLU A 290 -26.19 -1.92 -29.94
N GLY A 291 -25.03 -1.57 -29.41
CA GLY A 291 -23.78 -1.29 -30.11
C GLY A 291 -22.73 -2.31 -29.69
N ILE A 292 -23.08 -3.59 -29.82
CA ILE A 292 -22.09 -4.67 -29.76
C ILE A 292 -21.35 -4.64 -31.11
N GLU A 293 -20.21 -3.98 -31.15
CA GLU A 293 -19.01 -4.58 -31.74
C GLU A 293 -17.80 -3.64 -31.56
N LYS A 294 -16.71 -4.24 -31.06
CA LYS A 294 -15.33 -3.73 -31.05
C LYS A 294 -15.02 -2.51 -30.16
N ALA A 295 -14.63 -2.78 -28.90
CA ALA A 295 -13.67 -1.90 -28.21
C ALA A 295 -12.86 -2.62 -27.10
N VAL A 296 -11.95 -3.47 -27.58
CA VAL A 296 -10.57 -3.77 -27.17
C VAL A 296 -10.10 -3.63 -25.69
N PRO A 297 -9.38 -4.64 -25.15
CA PRO A 297 -8.74 -4.67 -23.82
C PRO A 297 -7.48 -3.80 -23.61
N PHE A 298 -7.18 -2.82 -24.47
CA PHE A 298 -5.89 -2.09 -24.44
C PHE A 298 -5.79 -0.95 -23.40
N LEU A 299 -6.86 -0.60 -22.69
CA LEU A 299 -6.86 0.52 -21.73
C LEU A 299 -6.32 0.17 -20.33
N ARG A 300 -6.06 -1.12 -20.06
CA ARG A 300 -5.52 -1.57 -18.75
C ARG A 300 -4.04 -1.21 -18.51
N PRO A 301 -3.12 -1.26 -19.50
CA PRO A 301 -1.69 -1.00 -19.25
C PRO A 301 -1.33 0.48 -19.01
N VAL A 302 -2.13 1.44 -19.47
CA VAL A 302 -1.81 2.88 -19.35
C VAL A 302 -2.06 3.40 -17.93
N ILE A 303 -2.94 2.74 -17.17
CA ILE A 303 -3.27 3.09 -15.78
C ILE A 303 -2.31 2.38 -14.79
N GLU A 304 -1.67 1.29 -15.22
CA GLU A 304 -0.77 0.47 -14.40
C GLU A 304 0.71 0.88 -14.50
N VAL A 305 1.04 1.96 -15.19
CA VAL A 305 2.45 2.36 -15.36
C VAL A 305 3.08 2.70 -14.00
N HIS A 306 3.83 1.73 -13.46
CA HIS A 306 4.62 1.84 -12.22
C HIS A 306 5.68 2.96 -12.27
N PHE A 307 5.89 3.56 -13.45
CA PHE A 307 6.85 4.64 -13.69
C PHE A 307 6.47 5.98 -13.05
N ILE A 308 5.19 6.23 -12.72
CA ILE A 308 4.73 7.55 -12.22
C ILE A 308 4.75 7.63 -10.68
N LYS A 309 4.78 6.50 -9.94
CA LYS A 309 4.66 6.52 -8.48
C LYS A 309 5.93 6.95 -7.75
N SER A 310 7.12 6.51 -8.16
CA SER A 310 8.35 6.78 -7.39
C SER A 310 9.09 8.06 -7.78
N PHE A 311 8.98 8.53 -9.03
CA PHE A 311 9.88 9.58 -9.53
C PHE A 311 9.51 11.02 -9.11
N ILE A 312 8.30 11.27 -8.57
CA ILE A 312 7.79 12.64 -8.44
C ILE A 312 7.44 13.08 -7.00
N GLN A 313 7.41 12.20 -5.98
CA GLN A 313 6.83 12.60 -4.69
C GLN A 313 7.81 12.94 -3.57
N GLY A 314 9.10 12.59 -3.70
CA GLY A 314 10.10 12.88 -2.67
C GLY A 314 9.72 12.40 -1.26
N LEU A 315 8.89 11.36 -1.18
CA LEU A 315 8.51 10.69 0.06
C LEU A 315 9.61 9.69 0.42
N ILE A 316 9.94 9.63 1.70
CA ILE A 316 11.15 8.96 2.20
C ILE A 316 10.90 7.48 2.51
N SER A 317 9.67 7.12 2.86
CA SER A 317 9.27 5.74 3.17
C SER A 317 8.36 5.15 2.10
N LEU A 318 8.51 3.85 1.81
CA LEU A 318 7.58 3.08 0.97
C LEU A 318 6.17 3.12 1.57
N SER A 319 6.04 2.98 2.88
CA SER A 319 4.75 3.03 3.59
C SER A 319 3.97 4.33 3.34
N ALA A 320 4.61 5.50 3.46
CA ALA A 320 3.99 6.79 3.12
C ALA A 320 3.70 6.92 1.62
N LEU A 321 4.57 6.39 0.75
CA LEU A 321 4.38 6.40 -0.70
C LEU A 321 3.12 5.61 -1.09
N GLU A 322 2.93 4.44 -0.52
CA GLU A 322 1.76 3.60 -0.74
C GLU A 322 0.47 4.26 -0.21
N ARG A 323 0.49 4.85 0.99
CA ARG A 323 -0.65 5.58 1.55
C ARG A 323 -1.08 6.77 0.71
N THR A 324 -0.12 7.56 0.24
CA THR A 324 -0.41 8.74 -0.59
C THR A 324 -0.84 8.34 -2.00
N SER A 325 -0.28 7.25 -2.53
CA SER A 325 -0.72 6.62 -3.77
C SER A 325 -2.17 6.14 -3.68
N ALA A 326 -2.52 5.44 -2.60
CA ALA A 326 -3.87 4.97 -2.33
C ALA A 326 -4.86 6.14 -2.24
N ALA A 327 -4.49 7.23 -1.53
CA ALA A 327 -5.33 8.41 -1.40
C ALA A 327 -5.67 9.06 -2.75
N ARG A 328 -4.67 9.22 -3.63
CA ARG A 328 -4.90 9.77 -4.98
C ARG A 328 -5.72 8.83 -5.84
N TYR A 329 -5.47 7.52 -5.76
CA TYR A 329 -6.25 6.55 -6.51
C TYR A 329 -7.71 6.51 -6.04
N TYR A 330 -7.97 6.65 -4.74
CA TYR A 330 -9.34 6.80 -4.21
C TYR A 330 -10.04 8.05 -4.76
N ILE A 331 -9.36 9.21 -4.78
CA ILE A 331 -9.92 10.44 -5.37
C ILE A 331 -10.21 10.23 -6.87
N PHE A 332 -9.30 9.57 -7.59
CA PHE A 332 -9.49 9.24 -9.01
C PHE A 332 -10.72 8.34 -9.22
N LEU A 333 -10.89 7.29 -8.42
CA LEU A 333 -12.06 6.40 -8.48
C LEU A 333 -13.35 7.15 -8.12
N LEU A 334 -13.32 8.00 -7.09
CA LEU A 334 -14.47 8.81 -6.68
C LEU A 334 -14.92 9.77 -7.80
N VAL A 335 -13.98 10.52 -8.39
CA VAL A 335 -14.29 11.52 -9.41
C VAL A 335 -14.65 10.87 -10.75
N ASN A 336 -13.87 9.91 -11.23
CA ASN A 336 -14.07 9.35 -12.57
C ASN A 336 -15.05 8.18 -12.59
N VAL A 337 -14.83 7.17 -11.73
CA VAL A 337 -15.63 5.94 -11.77
C VAL A 337 -17.01 6.16 -11.15
N PHE A 338 -17.10 6.88 -10.03
CA PHE A 338 -18.40 7.14 -9.39
C PHE A 338 -19.10 8.38 -9.97
N LEU A 339 -18.56 9.58 -9.74
CA LEU A 339 -19.21 10.82 -10.20
C LEU A 339 -19.24 10.92 -11.73
N GLY A 340 -18.13 10.60 -12.41
CA GLY A 340 -18.03 10.70 -13.86
C GLY A 340 -18.97 9.75 -14.59
N SER A 341 -19.11 8.51 -14.11
CA SER A 341 -20.10 7.57 -14.64
C SER A 341 -21.54 8.06 -14.47
N ILE A 342 -21.87 8.65 -13.31
CA ILE A 342 -23.19 9.23 -13.08
C ILE A 342 -23.39 10.39 -14.04
N ILE A 343 -22.54 11.42 -14.01
CA ILE A 343 -22.67 12.65 -14.82
C ILE A 343 -22.76 12.31 -16.30
N THR A 344 -21.79 11.59 -16.84
CA THR A 344 -21.79 11.29 -18.27
C THR A 344 -22.91 10.34 -18.66
N GLY A 345 -23.20 9.35 -17.80
CA GLY A 345 -24.32 8.45 -18.02
C GLY A 345 -25.68 9.16 -18.00
N THR A 346 -25.86 10.20 -17.18
CA THR A 346 -27.05 11.05 -17.18
C THR A 346 -27.11 11.87 -18.47
N ALA A 347 -26.00 12.47 -18.87
CA ALA A 347 -25.91 13.32 -20.05
C ALA A 347 -26.33 12.55 -21.31
N PHE A 348 -25.90 11.29 -21.47
CA PHE A 348 -26.32 10.45 -22.60
C PHE A 348 -27.79 10.00 -22.54
N GLN A 349 -28.28 9.60 -21.37
CA GLN A 349 -29.66 9.11 -21.22
C GLN A 349 -30.71 10.22 -21.35
N GLN A 350 -30.36 11.43 -20.95
CA GLN A 350 -31.26 12.58 -20.88
C GLN A 350 -30.84 13.72 -21.81
N LEU A 351 -30.03 13.43 -22.84
CA LEU A 351 -29.50 14.43 -23.76
C LEU A 351 -30.60 15.31 -24.36
N ASN A 352 -31.67 14.68 -24.86
CA ASN A 352 -32.83 15.39 -25.43
C ASN A 352 -33.54 16.27 -24.40
N SER A 353 -33.63 15.86 -23.14
CA SER A 353 -34.22 16.72 -22.09
C SER A 353 -33.26 17.84 -21.64
N PHE A 354 -31.96 17.59 -21.59
CA PHE A 354 -30.97 18.61 -21.18
C PHE A 354 -30.82 19.74 -22.19
N ILE A 355 -30.94 19.45 -23.49
CA ILE A 355 -30.90 20.48 -24.55
C ILE A 355 -32.09 21.45 -24.43
N HIS A 356 -33.21 21.01 -23.86
CA HIS A 356 -34.45 21.79 -23.79
C HIS A 356 -34.86 22.27 -22.38
N GLN A 357 -34.08 21.95 -21.33
CA GLN A 357 -34.39 22.31 -19.93
C GLN A 357 -33.58 23.52 -19.43
N SER A 358 -34.16 24.24 -18.46
CA SER A 358 -33.50 25.36 -17.78
C SER A 358 -32.37 24.88 -16.84
N ALA A 359 -31.32 25.68 -16.65
CA ALA A 359 -30.19 25.34 -15.78
C ALA A 359 -30.60 25.06 -14.31
N SER A 360 -31.75 25.58 -13.87
CA SER A 360 -32.26 25.41 -12.50
C SER A 360 -32.76 23.99 -12.19
N ASP A 361 -33.03 23.18 -13.23
CA ASP A 361 -33.54 21.82 -13.07
C ASP A 361 -32.43 20.76 -13.10
N ILE A 362 -31.20 21.12 -13.48
CA ILE A 362 -30.03 20.22 -13.57
C ILE A 362 -29.80 19.44 -12.25
N PRO A 363 -29.80 20.06 -11.06
CA PRO A 363 -29.63 19.31 -9.80
C PRO A 363 -30.74 18.29 -9.54
N LYS A 364 -31.98 18.57 -10.01
CA LYS A 364 -33.10 17.64 -9.87
C LYS A 364 -32.93 16.44 -10.79
N THR A 365 -32.49 16.71 -12.02
CA THR A 365 -32.24 15.70 -13.04
C THR A 365 -31.12 14.73 -12.62
N ILE A 366 -30.06 15.23 -11.97
CA ILE A 366 -29.01 14.39 -11.37
C ILE A 366 -29.59 13.48 -10.27
N GLY A 367 -30.44 14.01 -9.39
CA GLY A 367 -31.05 13.25 -8.30
C GLY A 367 -31.82 12.02 -8.79
N VAL A 368 -32.65 12.17 -9.82
CA VAL A 368 -33.46 11.06 -10.38
C VAL A 368 -32.60 10.00 -11.09
N SER A 369 -31.43 10.40 -11.59
CA SER A 369 -30.58 9.52 -12.39
C SER A 369 -29.70 8.58 -11.57
N ILE A 370 -29.45 8.87 -10.28
CA ILE A 370 -28.65 8.03 -9.39
C ILE A 370 -29.25 6.61 -9.26
N PRO A 371 -30.54 6.44 -8.91
CA PRO A 371 -31.18 5.12 -8.90
C PRO A 371 -31.12 4.40 -10.26
N MET A 372 -31.26 5.14 -11.37
CA MET A 372 -31.25 4.56 -12.73
C MET A 372 -29.90 3.93 -13.08
N LYS A 373 -28.80 4.43 -12.49
CA LYS A 373 -27.45 3.90 -12.69
C LYS A 373 -27.08 2.73 -11.77
N ALA A 374 -27.96 2.30 -10.88
CA ALA A 374 -27.70 1.16 -9.99
C ALA A 374 -27.35 -0.13 -10.77
N THR A 375 -28.02 -0.38 -11.90
CA THR A 375 -27.75 -1.56 -12.75
C THR A 375 -26.32 -1.59 -13.28
N PHE A 376 -25.78 -0.43 -13.70
CA PHE A 376 -24.39 -0.30 -14.13
C PHE A 376 -23.42 -0.64 -12.99
N PHE A 377 -23.68 -0.16 -11.78
CA PHE A 377 -22.81 -0.46 -10.64
C PHE A 377 -22.92 -1.92 -10.18
N ILE A 378 -24.08 -2.57 -10.32
CA ILE A 378 -24.22 -4.01 -10.06
C ILE A 378 -23.35 -4.80 -11.02
N THR A 379 -23.42 -4.52 -12.33
CA THR A 379 -22.58 -5.22 -13.32
C THR A 379 -21.09 -4.91 -13.11
N TYR A 380 -20.75 -3.67 -12.75
CA TYR A 380 -19.39 -3.29 -12.38
C TYR A 380 -18.87 -4.09 -11.18
N ILE A 381 -19.66 -4.27 -10.11
CA ILE A 381 -19.29 -5.08 -8.94
C ILE A 381 -19.10 -6.55 -9.30
N MET A 382 -19.94 -7.10 -10.20
CA MET A 382 -19.79 -8.49 -10.65
C MET A 382 -18.50 -8.69 -11.47
N VAL A 383 -18.18 -7.75 -12.35
CA VAL A 383 -17.00 -7.86 -13.24
C VAL A 383 -15.70 -7.50 -12.51
N ASP A 384 -15.60 -6.32 -11.92
CA ASP A 384 -14.39 -5.86 -11.24
C ASP A 384 -14.22 -6.51 -9.86
N GLY A 385 -15.31 -6.70 -9.13
CA GLY A 385 -15.30 -7.29 -7.80
C GLY A 385 -15.18 -8.81 -7.85
N TRP A 386 -16.22 -9.52 -8.28
CA TRP A 386 -16.24 -10.98 -8.19
C TRP A 386 -15.23 -11.64 -9.13
N ALA A 387 -15.26 -11.30 -10.42
CA ALA A 387 -14.29 -11.87 -11.36
C ALA A 387 -12.87 -11.36 -11.09
N GLY A 388 -12.70 -10.12 -10.60
CA GLY A 388 -11.39 -9.61 -10.19
C GLY A 388 -10.76 -10.43 -9.05
N ILE A 389 -11.53 -10.75 -8.00
CA ILE A 389 -11.06 -11.61 -6.89
C ILE A 389 -10.81 -13.05 -7.37
N ALA A 390 -11.63 -13.57 -8.30
CA ALA A 390 -11.40 -14.88 -8.90
C ALA A 390 -10.15 -14.92 -9.81
N VAL A 391 -9.72 -13.80 -10.38
CA VAL A 391 -8.42 -13.71 -11.09
C VAL A 391 -7.27 -13.56 -10.09
N GLU A 392 -7.49 -12.85 -8.98
CA GLU A 392 -6.49 -12.64 -7.94
C GLU A 392 -6.09 -13.96 -7.27
N ILE A 393 -7.03 -14.89 -6.99
CA ILE A 393 -6.70 -16.19 -6.37
C ILE A 393 -5.74 -17.01 -7.22
N VAL A 394 -5.89 -16.97 -8.56
CA VAL A 394 -5.00 -17.65 -9.51
C VAL A 394 -3.65 -16.93 -9.62
N ARG A 395 -3.57 -15.67 -9.17
CA ARG A 395 -2.39 -14.79 -9.32
C ARG A 395 -1.87 -14.77 -10.75
N LEU A 396 -2.78 -14.55 -11.70
CA LEU A 396 -2.47 -14.66 -13.13
C LEU A 396 -1.30 -13.76 -13.55
N ARG A 397 -1.23 -12.52 -13.02
CA ARG A 397 -0.14 -11.57 -13.33
C ARG A 397 1.24 -12.08 -12.86
N PRO A 398 1.46 -12.41 -11.57
CA PRO A 398 2.70 -13.04 -11.12
C PRO A 398 3.02 -14.35 -11.85
N LEU A 399 2.03 -15.19 -12.13
CA LEU A 399 2.22 -16.48 -12.80
C LEU A 399 2.76 -16.31 -14.23
N ILE A 400 2.16 -15.41 -15.02
CA ILE A 400 2.62 -15.10 -16.38
C ILE A 400 4.02 -14.48 -16.34
N ILE A 401 4.27 -13.55 -15.42
CA ILE A 401 5.59 -12.92 -15.27
C ILE A 401 6.63 -13.97 -14.86
N TYR A 402 6.32 -14.86 -13.94
CA TYR A 402 7.20 -15.94 -13.52
C TYR A 402 7.56 -16.86 -14.69
N HIS A 403 6.58 -17.38 -15.43
CA HIS A 403 6.87 -18.24 -16.58
C HIS A 403 7.60 -17.49 -17.70
N SER A 404 7.29 -16.21 -17.92
CA SER A 404 7.99 -15.37 -18.90
C SER A 404 9.43 -15.12 -18.47
N LYS A 405 9.67 -14.76 -17.19
CA LYS A 405 11.01 -14.63 -16.62
C LYS A 405 11.75 -15.96 -16.71
N ASN A 406 11.12 -17.06 -16.32
CA ASN A 406 11.72 -18.38 -16.32
C ASN A 406 12.14 -18.83 -17.73
N PHE A 407 11.34 -18.49 -18.74
CA PHE A 407 11.64 -18.84 -20.13
C PHE A 407 12.69 -17.92 -20.77
N PHE A 408 12.68 -16.60 -20.48
CA PHE A 408 13.53 -15.62 -21.18
C PHE A 408 14.71 -15.06 -20.38
N LEU A 409 14.61 -15.00 -19.05
CA LEU A 409 15.49 -14.20 -18.18
C LEU A 409 16.20 -15.02 -17.08
N VAL A 410 15.58 -16.09 -16.56
CA VAL A 410 16.14 -16.94 -15.49
C VAL A 410 17.21 -17.83 -16.07
N LYS A 411 18.34 -17.84 -15.37
CA LYS A 411 19.60 -18.36 -15.88
C LYS A 411 20.39 -19.06 -14.80
N THR A 412 20.35 -18.50 -13.59
CA THR A 412 20.92 -19.06 -12.36
C THR A 412 19.81 -19.42 -11.36
N ASP A 413 20.14 -20.21 -10.34
CA ASP A 413 19.20 -20.56 -9.27
C ASP A 413 18.78 -19.32 -8.44
N LYS A 414 19.70 -18.36 -8.27
CA LYS A 414 19.40 -17.07 -7.63
C LYS A 414 18.39 -16.24 -8.43
N ASP A 415 18.50 -16.23 -9.76
CA ASP A 415 17.51 -15.57 -10.62
C ASP A 415 16.13 -16.25 -10.50
N GLN A 416 16.09 -17.55 -10.21
CA GLN A 416 14.85 -18.28 -9.99
C GLN A 416 14.19 -17.84 -8.67
N GLU A 417 14.96 -17.70 -7.59
CA GLU A 417 14.48 -17.17 -6.32
C GLU A 417 13.95 -15.73 -6.47
N GLU A 418 14.67 -14.86 -7.17
CA GLU A 418 14.22 -13.50 -7.48
C GLU A 418 12.97 -13.48 -8.40
N ALA A 419 12.82 -14.48 -9.28
CA ALA A 419 11.62 -14.61 -10.11
C ALA A 419 10.41 -15.12 -9.31
N MET A 420 10.63 -15.88 -8.23
CA MET A 420 9.61 -16.41 -7.34
C MET A 420 9.08 -15.38 -6.33
N ASP A 421 9.62 -14.15 -6.31
CA ASP A 421 9.14 -13.09 -5.42
C ASP A 421 7.64 -12.80 -5.62
N PRO A 422 6.79 -13.10 -4.62
CA PRO A 422 5.35 -12.88 -4.71
C PRO A 422 4.98 -11.39 -4.63
N GLY A 423 5.86 -10.51 -4.16
CA GLY A 423 5.55 -9.12 -3.84
C GLY A 423 4.61 -8.95 -2.65
N SER A 424 4.24 -7.70 -2.39
CA SER A 424 3.36 -7.30 -1.29
C SER A 424 1.86 -7.34 -1.63
N LEU A 425 1.02 -7.11 -0.61
CA LEU A 425 -0.46 -7.12 -0.69
C LEU A 425 -1.03 -6.10 -1.71
N GLY A 426 -0.25 -5.12 -2.15
CA GLY A 426 -0.72 -4.07 -3.07
C GLY A 426 -1.69 -3.11 -2.41
N PHE A 427 -1.33 -2.57 -1.23
CA PHE A 427 -2.18 -1.61 -0.49
C PHE A 427 -2.62 -0.43 -1.36
N ASN A 428 -1.73 0.02 -2.23
CA ASN A 428 -1.90 1.14 -3.13
C ASN A 428 -3.01 0.97 -4.20
N THR A 429 -3.45 -0.25 -4.51
CA THR A 429 -4.51 -0.56 -5.49
C THR A 429 -5.72 -1.22 -4.84
N GLY A 430 -5.50 -2.16 -3.91
CA GLY A 430 -6.56 -2.90 -3.25
C GLY A 430 -7.41 -2.04 -2.31
N GLU A 431 -6.78 -1.18 -1.50
CA GLU A 431 -7.49 -0.38 -0.50
C GLU A 431 -8.47 0.64 -1.12
N PRO A 432 -8.10 1.40 -2.18
CA PRO A 432 -9.04 2.32 -2.83
C PRO A 432 -10.23 1.62 -3.49
N ARG A 433 -10.03 0.41 -4.04
CA ARG A 433 -11.11 -0.39 -4.65
C ARG A 433 -12.13 -0.82 -3.60
N ILE A 434 -11.66 -1.28 -2.45
CA ILE A 434 -12.53 -1.64 -1.31
C ILE A 434 -13.34 -0.41 -0.86
N GLN A 435 -12.70 0.76 -0.77
CA GLN A 435 -13.38 2.00 -0.37
C GLN A 435 -14.42 2.49 -1.38
N LEU A 436 -14.21 2.22 -2.67
CA LEU A 436 -15.22 2.48 -3.69
C LEU A 436 -16.49 1.66 -3.44
N TYR A 437 -16.36 0.38 -3.07
CA TYR A 437 -17.53 -0.44 -2.74
C TYR A 437 -18.22 -0.02 -1.45
N PHE A 438 -17.46 0.47 -0.44
CA PHE A 438 -18.06 1.13 0.73
C PHE A 438 -18.87 2.36 0.33
N LEU A 439 -18.34 3.21 -0.56
CA LEU A 439 -19.06 4.36 -1.09
C LEU A 439 -20.35 3.93 -1.81
N LEU A 440 -20.27 2.97 -2.73
CA LEU A 440 -21.45 2.46 -3.44
C LEU A 440 -22.49 1.88 -2.48
N GLY A 441 -22.05 1.11 -1.48
CA GLY A 441 -22.93 0.54 -0.46
C GLY A 441 -23.64 1.62 0.35
N LEU A 442 -22.91 2.63 0.86
CA LEU A 442 -23.49 3.72 1.64
C LEU A 442 -24.43 4.61 0.81
N VAL A 443 -24.10 4.88 -0.45
CA VAL A 443 -24.95 5.69 -1.35
C VAL A 443 -26.23 4.93 -1.71
N TYR A 444 -26.12 3.66 -2.11
CA TYR A 444 -27.27 2.90 -2.60
C TYR A 444 -28.09 2.22 -1.50
N ALA A 445 -27.60 2.12 -0.26
CA ALA A 445 -28.35 1.50 0.84
C ALA A 445 -29.74 2.13 1.07
N ALA A 446 -29.84 3.46 0.99
CA ALA A 446 -31.11 4.18 1.16
C ALA A 446 -31.92 4.34 -0.14
N VAL A 447 -31.31 4.08 -1.30
CA VAL A 447 -31.86 4.38 -2.63
C VAL A 447 -32.29 3.10 -3.36
N THR A 448 -31.37 2.17 -3.58
CA THR A 448 -31.60 0.87 -4.24
C THR A 448 -30.93 -0.27 -3.45
N PRO A 449 -31.61 -0.82 -2.43
CA PRO A 449 -31.05 -1.85 -1.55
C PRO A 449 -30.59 -3.13 -2.26
N ILE A 450 -31.07 -3.39 -3.48
CA ILE A 450 -30.69 -4.56 -4.29
C ILE A 450 -29.18 -4.60 -4.63
N VAL A 451 -28.46 -3.48 -4.52
CA VAL A 451 -26.99 -3.45 -4.71
C VAL A 451 -26.25 -4.13 -3.53
N LEU A 452 -26.83 -4.10 -2.32
CA LEU A 452 -26.14 -4.53 -1.10
C LEU A 452 -25.79 -6.02 -1.06
N PRO A 453 -26.65 -6.97 -1.49
CA PRO A 453 -26.28 -8.39 -1.56
C PRO A 453 -25.05 -8.66 -2.45
N PHE A 454 -24.89 -7.91 -3.55
CA PHE A 454 -23.74 -8.07 -4.45
C PHE A 454 -22.43 -7.60 -3.80
N ILE A 455 -22.50 -6.48 -3.08
CA ILE A 455 -21.38 -5.96 -2.29
C ILE A 455 -21.02 -6.91 -1.14
N LEU A 456 -22.02 -7.48 -0.46
CA LEU A 456 -21.79 -8.45 0.61
C LEU A 456 -21.11 -9.72 0.09
N ALA A 457 -21.58 -10.26 -1.04
CA ALA A 457 -20.95 -11.41 -1.69
C ALA A 457 -19.49 -11.12 -2.06
N PHE A 458 -19.21 -9.91 -2.59
CA PHE A 458 -17.84 -9.47 -2.84
C PHE A 458 -17.00 -9.50 -1.56
N PHE A 459 -17.47 -8.91 -0.46
CA PHE A 459 -16.71 -8.87 0.78
C PHE A 459 -16.45 -10.26 1.39
N CYS A 460 -17.45 -11.15 1.34
CA CYS A 460 -17.30 -12.53 1.78
C CYS A 460 -16.22 -13.28 0.98
N LEU A 461 -16.27 -13.18 -0.35
CA LEU A 461 -15.27 -13.81 -1.24
C LEU A 461 -13.88 -13.21 -1.04
N ALA A 462 -13.79 -11.88 -1.05
CA ALA A 462 -12.53 -11.16 -0.89
C ALA A 462 -11.84 -11.53 0.42
N TYR A 463 -12.58 -11.70 1.52
CA TYR A 463 -11.98 -12.10 2.79
C TYR A 463 -11.36 -13.48 2.76
N ILE A 464 -12.08 -14.48 2.25
CA ILE A 464 -11.58 -15.85 2.21
C ILE A 464 -10.30 -15.89 1.37
N VAL A 465 -10.31 -15.20 0.21
CA VAL A 465 -9.17 -15.14 -0.71
C VAL A 465 -8.00 -14.39 -0.09
N PHE A 466 -8.18 -13.14 0.35
CA PHE A 466 -7.08 -12.35 0.91
C PHE A 466 -6.54 -12.95 2.21
N ARG A 467 -7.39 -13.53 3.07
CA ARG A 467 -6.91 -14.26 4.26
C ARG A 467 -6.04 -15.44 3.87
N HIS A 468 -6.43 -16.22 2.86
CA HIS A 468 -5.61 -17.32 2.36
C HIS A 468 -4.28 -16.83 1.79
N GLN A 469 -4.28 -15.79 0.95
CA GLN A 469 -3.07 -15.28 0.31
C GLN A 469 -2.11 -14.59 1.29
N ILE A 470 -2.62 -13.92 2.31
CA ILE A 470 -1.80 -13.32 3.37
C ILE A 470 -1.05 -14.39 4.15
N ILE A 471 -1.68 -15.55 4.39
CA ILE A 471 -1.06 -16.65 5.12
C ILE A 471 -0.02 -17.37 4.25
N ASN A 472 -0.30 -17.56 2.96
CA ASN A 472 0.46 -18.49 2.12
C ASN A 472 1.41 -17.83 1.12
N VAL A 473 1.25 -16.55 0.81
CA VAL A 473 1.86 -15.97 -0.40
C VAL A 473 2.51 -14.61 -0.16
N TYR A 474 1.76 -13.61 0.32
CA TYR A 474 2.28 -12.24 0.31
C TYR A 474 3.42 -12.05 1.31
N ASN A 475 4.51 -11.45 0.85
CA ASN A 475 5.60 -11.02 1.72
C ASN A 475 5.39 -9.56 2.15
N GLN A 476 5.68 -9.28 3.42
CA GLN A 476 5.48 -7.94 3.99
C GLN A 476 6.78 -7.12 3.86
N GLU A 477 6.82 -6.20 2.89
CA GLU A 477 8.01 -5.37 2.61
C GLU A 477 8.36 -4.40 3.76
N TYR A 478 7.36 -3.86 4.46
CA TYR A 478 7.54 -2.90 5.56
C TYR A 478 6.51 -3.14 6.68
N GLU A 479 6.81 -2.78 7.92
CA GLU A 479 5.87 -2.84 9.05
C GLU A 479 5.44 -1.43 9.48
N SER A 480 4.15 -1.12 9.33
CA SER A 480 3.57 0.20 9.62
C SER A 480 2.72 0.21 10.91
N ALA A 481 2.48 -0.94 11.55
CA ALA A 481 1.65 -1.05 12.76
C ALA A 481 0.27 -0.35 12.59
N ALA A 482 -0.40 -0.59 11.46
CA ALA A 482 -1.70 -0.03 11.11
C ALA A 482 -1.81 1.51 11.13
N ALA A 483 -0.71 2.25 10.94
CA ALA A 483 -0.71 3.72 10.95
C ALA A 483 -1.60 4.39 9.89
N PHE A 484 -2.08 3.64 8.89
CA PHE A 484 -2.98 4.14 7.85
C PHE A 484 -4.46 4.13 8.24
N TRP A 485 -4.86 3.51 9.37
CA TRP A 485 -6.26 3.43 9.79
C TRP A 485 -6.99 4.78 9.86
N PRO A 486 -6.37 5.89 10.35
CA PRO A 486 -6.99 7.21 10.31
C PRO A 486 -7.35 7.67 8.89
N ASP A 487 -6.55 7.30 7.87
CA ASP A 487 -6.84 7.60 6.47
C ASP A 487 -8.07 6.83 5.98
N VAL A 488 -8.17 5.54 6.31
CA VAL A 488 -9.30 4.69 5.95
C VAL A 488 -10.59 5.22 6.59
N HIS A 489 -10.56 5.48 7.89
CA HIS A 489 -11.70 6.04 8.62
C HIS A 489 -12.16 7.37 8.01
N ARG A 490 -11.23 8.29 7.71
CA ARG A 490 -11.53 9.59 7.11
C ARG A 490 -12.22 9.43 5.75
N ARG A 491 -11.81 8.48 4.91
CA ARG A 491 -12.43 8.25 3.60
C ARG A 491 -13.82 7.61 3.69
N ILE A 492 -14.06 6.70 4.63
CA ILE A 492 -15.40 6.15 4.88
C ILE A 492 -16.35 7.25 5.38
N ILE A 493 -15.88 8.14 6.26
CA ILE A 493 -16.65 9.32 6.69
C ILE A 493 -16.96 10.24 5.51
N THR A 494 -15.98 10.51 4.63
CA THR A 494 -16.23 11.28 3.40
C THR A 494 -17.29 10.60 2.53
N ALA A 495 -17.24 9.28 2.37
CA ALA A 495 -18.23 8.51 1.63
C ALA A 495 -19.64 8.60 2.25
N LEU A 496 -19.73 8.60 3.58
CA LEU A 496 -20.99 8.77 4.32
C LEU A 496 -21.57 10.18 4.11
N ILE A 497 -20.73 11.22 4.13
CA ILE A 497 -21.14 12.60 3.83
C ILE A 497 -21.63 12.70 2.37
N ILE A 498 -20.91 12.09 1.42
CA ILE A 498 -21.33 12.06 0.00
C ILE A 498 -22.69 11.37 -0.13
N SER A 499 -22.91 10.23 0.53
CA SER A 499 -24.21 9.55 0.54
C SER A 499 -25.34 10.45 1.05
N GLN A 500 -25.13 11.16 2.16
CA GLN A 500 -26.11 12.08 2.74
C GLN A 500 -26.43 13.27 1.80
N LEU A 501 -25.40 13.86 1.16
CA LEU A 501 -25.58 14.95 0.21
C LEU A 501 -26.31 14.49 -1.06
N LEU A 502 -26.03 13.30 -1.56
CA LEU A 502 -26.73 12.74 -2.73
C LEU A 502 -28.17 12.38 -2.41
N LEU A 503 -28.42 11.81 -1.23
CA LEU A 503 -29.78 11.55 -0.75
C LEU A 503 -30.57 12.87 -0.62
N MET A 504 -29.92 13.95 -0.18
CA MET A 504 -30.51 15.29 -0.14
C MET A 504 -30.87 15.79 -1.53
N GLY A 505 -29.97 15.63 -2.50
CA GLY A 505 -30.26 15.94 -3.90
C GLY A 505 -31.48 15.19 -4.42
N LEU A 506 -31.55 13.87 -4.22
CA LEU A 506 -32.67 13.02 -4.65
C LEU A 506 -34.00 13.45 -4.01
N LEU A 507 -34.02 13.67 -2.70
CA LEU A 507 -35.23 13.96 -1.94
C LEU A 507 -35.76 15.39 -2.19
N SER A 508 -34.88 16.35 -2.47
CA SER A 508 -35.26 17.72 -2.84
C SER A 508 -36.04 17.80 -4.15
N THR A 509 -35.89 16.83 -5.05
CA THR A 509 -36.58 16.81 -6.35
C THR A 509 -38.09 16.56 -6.24
N LYS A 510 -38.52 15.89 -5.17
CA LYS A 510 -39.91 15.41 -4.99
C LYS A 510 -40.82 16.39 -4.23
N LYS A 511 -40.50 17.69 -4.22
CA LYS A 511 -41.24 18.76 -3.50
C LYS A 511 -41.43 18.51 -2.00
N ALA A 512 -40.54 17.73 -1.38
CA ALA A 512 -40.56 17.43 0.05
C ALA A 512 -39.81 18.51 0.85
N GLU A 513 -40.32 19.75 0.80
CA GLU A 513 -39.63 20.93 1.37
C GLU A 513 -39.51 20.88 2.90
N LYS A 514 -40.48 20.25 3.59
CA LYS A 514 -40.52 20.16 5.06
C LYS A 514 -39.40 19.31 5.68
N SER A 515 -38.75 18.46 4.89
CA SER A 515 -37.78 17.47 5.35
C SER A 515 -36.31 17.84 5.11
N THR A 516 -36.05 18.81 4.24
CA THR A 516 -34.70 19.27 3.92
C THR A 516 -33.92 19.72 5.16
N PRO A 517 -34.49 20.46 6.14
CA PRO A 517 -33.76 20.85 7.35
C PRO A 517 -33.32 19.66 8.20
N ILE A 518 -34.14 18.60 8.29
CA ILE A 518 -33.83 17.40 9.07
C ILE A 518 -32.68 16.62 8.40
N LEU A 519 -32.62 16.59 7.06
CA LEU A 519 -31.56 15.89 6.36
C LEU A 519 -30.22 16.64 6.40
N VAL A 520 -30.23 17.98 6.47
CA VAL A 520 -29.03 18.82 6.66
C VAL A 520 -28.36 18.57 8.02
N ALA A 521 -29.11 18.15 9.04
CA ALA A 521 -28.54 17.83 10.33
C ALA A 521 -27.58 16.61 10.30
N LEU A 522 -27.79 15.65 9.39
CA LEU A 522 -26.96 14.43 9.27
C LEU A 522 -25.48 14.71 8.93
N PRO A 523 -25.13 15.47 7.88
CA PRO A 523 -23.73 15.77 7.58
C PRO A 523 -23.09 16.60 8.69
N VAL A 524 -23.82 17.51 9.34
CA VAL A 524 -23.33 18.28 10.49
C VAL A 524 -22.98 17.35 11.66
N LEU A 525 -23.87 16.43 12.02
CA LEU A 525 -23.63 15.43 13.05
C LEU A 525 -22.44 14.52 12.70
N THR A 526 -22.33 14.13 11.43
CA THR A 526 -21.23 13.28 10.92
C THR A 526 -19.89 14.00 11.00
N LEU A 527 -19.84 15.30 10.71
CA LEU A 527 -18.65 16.13 10.88
C LEU A 527 -18.27 16.30 12.35
N PHE A 528 -19.26 16.49 13.23
CA PHE A 528 -19.02 16.54 14.68
C PHE A 528 -18.45 15.22 15.20
N PHE A 529 -19.04 14.09 14.78
CA PHE A 529 -18.53 12.75 15.07
C PHE A 529 -17.10 12.55 14.56
N HIS A 530 -16.80 12.97 13.32
CA HIS A 530 -15.45 12.90 12.79
C HIS A 530 -14.46 13.70 13.64
N LYS A 531 -14.81 14.93 14.01
CA LYS A 531 -13.97 15.78 14.89
C LYS A 531 -13.75 15.13 16.25
N TYR A 532 -14.78 14.52 16.83
CA TYR A 532 -14.68 13.74 18.07
C TYR A 532 -13.69 12.59 17.93
N CYS A 533 -13.86 11.72 16.92
CA CYS A 533 -12.96 10.57 16.69
C CYS A 533 -11.53 11.01 16.39
N LYS A 534 -11.37 12.09 15.61
CA LYS A 534 -10.07 12.69 15.30
C LYS A 534 -9.34 13.12 16.57
N THR A 535 -10.03 13.84 17.45
CA THR A 535 -9.44 14.36 18.69
C THR A 535 -9.16 13.24 19.70
N ARG A 536 -10.03 12.22 19.75
CA ARG A 536 -9.95 11.15 20.75
C ARG A 536 -8.97 10.02 20.38
N PHE A 537 -8.98 9.55 19.13
CA PHE A 537 -8.30 8.32 18.72
C PHE A 537 -7.10 8.55 17.78
N GLU A 538 -7.09 9.57 16.91
CA GLU A 538 -5.96 9.82 15.99
C GLU A 538 -4.61 10.06 16.71
N PRO A 539 -4.55 10.63 17.94
CA PRO A 539 -3.30 10.70 18.71
C PRO A 539 -2.63 9.34 18.92
N ALA A 540 -3.39 8.25 19.07
CA ALA A 540 -2.83 6.91 19.25
C ALA A 540 -2.11 6.37 17.99
N PHE A 541 -2.29 7.00 16.83
CA PHE A 541 -1.65 6.61 15.57
C PHE A 541 -0.56 7.59 15.13
N SER A 542 -0.65 8.85 15.57
CA SER A 542 0.27 9.93 15.20
C SER A 542 1.34 10.23 16.24
N LYS A 543 1.07 9.92 17.52
CA LYS A 543 1.99 10.16 18.64
C LYS A 543 2.29 8.85 19.36
N TYR A 544 3.51 8.72 19.84
CA TYR A 544 3.91 7.56 20.63
C TYR A 544 3.91 7.92 22.12
N PRO A 545 3.08 7.27 22.97
CA PRO A 545 2.94 7.65 24.38
C PRO A 545 4.22 7.41 25.18
N LEU A 546 4.75 8.46 25.84
CA LEU A 546 6.02 8.39 26.57
C LEU A 546 6.04 7.33 27.69
N GLN A 547 4.90 7.07 28.33
CA GLN A 547 4.77 6.05 29.38
C GLN A 547 5.04 4.64 28.83
N GLU A 548 4.44 4.28 27.69
CA GLU A 548 4.63 2.99 27.03
C GLU A 548 6.08 2.83 26.60
N VAL A 549 6.68 3.89 26.07
CA VAL A 549 8.08 3.89 25.64
C VAL A 549 9.02 3.63 26.81
N MET A 550 8.82 4.34 27.92
CA MET A 550 9.64 4.19 29.13
C MET A 550 9.48 2.79 29.75
N MET A 551 8.26 2.28 29.78
CA MET A 551 7.97 0.93 30.26
C MET A 551 8.71 -0.11 29.41
N LYS A 552 8.65 0.01 28.08
CA LYS A 552 9.34 -0.88 27.15
C LYS A 552 10.87 -0.82 27.31
N ASP A 553 11.44 0.38 27.42
CA ASP A 553 12.88 0.56 27.64
C ASP A 553 13.33 -0.06 28.97
N THR A 554 12.52 0.07 30.04
CA THR A 554 12.81 -0.53 31.35
C THR A 554 12.80 -2.05 31.27
N LEU A 555 11.77 -2.64 30.67
CA LEU A 555 11.65 -4.09 30.49
C LEU A 555 12.82 -4.65 29.67
N GLU A 556 13.17 -4.02 28.55
CA GLU A 556 14.31 -4.47 27.74
C GLU A 556 15.64 -4.35 28.48
N ARG A 557 15.85 -3.26 29.23
CA ARG A 557 17.08 -3.08 30.02
C ARG A 557 17.20 -4.13 31.13
N THR A 558 16.08 -4.58 31.71
CA THR A 558 16.08 -5.70 32.68
C THR A 558 16.33 -7.05 32.03
N ARG A 559 15.85 -7.26 30.80
CA ARG A 559 16.01 -8.52 30.06
C ARG A 559 17.42 -8.68 29.50
N GLU A 560 18.01 -7.61 28.97
CA GLU A 560 19.31 -7.60 28.29
C GLU A 560 20.17 -6.41 28.77
N PRO A 561 20.74 -6.47 29.99
CA PRO A 561 21.45 -5.34 30.59
C PRO A 561 22.77 -4.99 29.91
N ASN A 562 23.42 -5.96 29.24
CA ASN A 562 24.77 -5.82 28.69
C ASN A 562 24.78 -5.52 27.17
N LEU A 563 23.64 -5.17 26.58
CA LEU A 563 23.55 -4.93 25.14
C LEU A 563 24.27 -3.64 24.74
N ASN A 564 25.21 -3.74 23.78
CA ASN A 564 25.80 -2.56 23.16
C ASN A 564 24.90 -2.01 22.05
N LEU A 565 23.99 -1.10 22.43
CA LEU A 565 23.07 -0.46 21.50
C LEU A 565 23.80 0.37 20.42
N LYS A 566 24.99 0.90 20.72
CA LYS A 566 25.76 1.72 19.77
C LYS A 566 26.15 0.91 18.54
N ASP A 567 26.69 -0.30 18.76
CA ASP A 567 27.13 -1.17 17.67
C ASP A 567 25.95 -1.69 16.85
N TYR A 568 24.83 -2.03 17.52
CA TYR A 568 23.60 -2.44 16.85
C TYR A 568 23.05 -1.34 15.92
N LEU A 569 23.08 -0.07 16.33
CA LEU A 569 22.50 1.03 15.56
C LEU A 569 23.46 1.64 14.53
N ARG A 570 24.78 1.58 14.76
CA ARG A 570 25.81 2.25 13.93
C ARG A 570 25.70 1.90 12.44
N ASN A 571 25.39 0.65 12.12
CA ASN A 571 25.33 0.16 10.74
C ASN A 571 23.90 0.04 10.18
N ALA A 572 22.88 0.37 10.97
CA ALA A 572 21.48 0.16 10.57
C ALA A 572 21.10 1.03 9.36
N TYR A 573 21.41 2.33 9.42
CA TYR A 573 21.01 3.36 8.46
C TYR A 573 22.10 3.75 7.45
N ILE A 574 23.05 2.85 7.19
CA ILE A 574 23.99 3.00 6.09
C ILE A 574 23.29 2.69 4.77
N HIS A 575 23.54 3.48 3.72
CA HIS A 575 22.99 3.24 2.40
C HIS A 575 23.32 1.80 1.93
N PRO A 576 22.37 1.01 1.41
CA PRO A 576 22.57 -0.42 1.10
C PRO A 576 23.79 -0.70 0.23
N VAL A 577 24.12 0.24 -0.65
CA VAL A 577 25.28 0.15 -1.55
C VAL A 577 26.62 0.09 -0.81
N PHE A 578 26.76 0.73 0.36
CA PHE A 578 28.00 0.70 1.15
C PHE A 578 28.08 -0.48 2.10
N LYS A 579 27.01 -1.27 2.25
CA LYS A 579 27.03 -2.53 3.03
C LYS A 579 27.66 -3.70 2.25
N GLY A 580 27.96 -3.49 0.97
CA GLY A 580 28.41 -4.52 0.01
C GLY A 580 29.74 -5.17 0.37
N GLY A 581 29.64 -6.34 1.00
CA GLY A 581 30.71 -7.23 1.46
C GLY A 581 30.21 -8.23 2.51
N VAL A 582 29.05 -7.96 3.13
CA VAL A 582 28.51 -8.72 4.26
C VAL A 582 27.10 -9.25 3.93
N ASP A 583 26.89 -9.72 2.70
CA ASP A 583 25.65 -10.42 2.34
C ASP A 583 25.58 -11.84 3.01
N ASP A 584 26.68 -12.29 3.65
CA ASP A 584 26.74 -13.54 4.43
C ASP A 584 26.20 -13.42 5.87
N GLU A 585 26.25 -12.25 6.54
CA GLU A 585 25.71 -12.14 7.92
C GLU A 585 24.19 -12.04 7.97
N SER A 586 23.53 -11.56 6.90
CA SER A 586 22.06 -11.59 6.85
C SER A 586 21.51 -13.02 6.83
N LEU A 587 22.26 -13.98 6.29
CA LEU A 587 21.95 -15.40 6.37
C LEU A 587 22.24 -15.95 7.78
N ALA A 588 23.34 -15.54 8.41
CA ALA A 588 23.68 -15.96 9.78
C ALA A 588 22.67 -15.45 10.82
N VAL A 589 22.18 -14.21 10.69
CA VAL A 589 21.14 -13.65 11.56
C VAL A 589 19.79 -14.32 11.28
N MET A 590 19.47 -14.71 10.05
CA MET A 590 18.25 -15.50 9.78
C MET A 590 18.33 -16.91 10.36
N GLU A 591 19.49 -17.58 10.29
CA GLU A 591 19.71 -18.90 10.91
C GLU A 591 19.61 -18.86 12.44
N GLU A 592 20.11 -17.79 13.08
CA GLU A 592 20.04 -17.60 14.54
C GLU A 592 18.58 -17.34 15.00
N TRP A 593 17.74 -16.77 14.13
CA TRP A 593 16.32 -16.51 14.43
C TRP A 593 15.43 -17.74 14.20
N GLU A 594 15.77 -18.63 13.27
CA GLU A 594 15.09 -19.93 13.11
C GLU A 594 15.33 -20.86 14.31
N GLN A 595 16.48 -20.76 14.98
CA GLN A 595 16.77 -21.56 16.18
C GLN A 595 15.99 -21.14 17.43
N VAL A 596 15.52 -19.88 17.52
CA VAL A 596 14.89 -19.35 18.75
C VAL A 596 13.35 -19.46 18.72
N SER A 597 12.72 -19.77 17.58
CA SER A 597 11.25 -19.90 17.50
C SER A 597 10.77 -21.17 16.81
N LEU A 598 10.94 -22.33 17.45
CA LEU A 598 10.21 -23.54 17.09
C LEU A 598 9.63 -24.21 18.33
N VAL A 599 8.45 -23.75 18.76
CA VAL A 599 7.46 -24.71 19.27
C VAL A 599 6.99 -25.51 18.07
N ALA A 600 7.51 -26.73 17.95
CA ALA A 600 7.25 -27.62 16.82
C ALA A 600 5.75 -27.92 16.66
N THR A 601 5.13 -27.37 15.63
CA THR A 601 3.91 -27.97 15.06
C THR A 601 4.33 -28.97 13.99
N LYS A 602 4.16 -30.25 14.32
CA LYS A 602 4.55 -31.41 13.52
C LYS A 602 3.89 -31.34 12.12
N ARG A 603 4.65 -30.96 11.09
CA ARG A 603 4.22 -31.03 9.67
C ARG A 603 5.16 -31.95 8.92
N GLN A 604 4.81 -33.24 8.82
CA GLN A 604 5.47 -34.16 7.89
C GLN A 604 5.02 -33.84 6.47
N SER A 605 5.90 -33.22 5.69
CA SER A 605 5.76 -33.13 4.23
C SER A 605 6.41 -34.37 3.62
N ARG A 606 5.58 -35.32 3.15
CA ARG A 606 6.02 -36.42 2.28
C ARG A 606 6.37 -35.82 0.90
N LYS A 607 7.66 -35.64 0.62
CA LYS A 607 8.18 -35.52 -0.76
C LYS A 607 8.23 -36.93 -1.37
N ASN A 608 7.32 -37.23 -2.29
CA ASN A 608 7.44 -38.39 -3.19
C ASN A 608 7.58 -37.88 -4.62
N THR A 609 8.76 -38.03 -5.20
CA THR A 609 8.96 -38.19 -6.66
C THR A 609 10.06 -39.23 -6.85
N PRO A 610 9.89 -40.25 -7.72
CA PRO A 610 10.72 -41.45 -7.69
C PRO A 610 12.08 -41.25 -8.37
N GLN A 611 13.13 -41.76 -7.74
CA GLN A 611 14.45 -41.96 -8.36
C GLN A 611 14.46 -43.22 -9.23
N HIS A 612 15.17 -43.14 -10.36
CA HIS A 612 15.50 -44.26 -11.23
C HIS A 612 16.33 -45.32 -10.49
N SER A 613 15.86 -46.57 -10.48
CA SER A 613 16.60 -47.72 -9.94
C SER A 613 17.29 -48.51 -11.06
N ASN A 614 18.62 -48.60 -10.99
CA ASN A 614 19.41 -49.64 -11.65
C ASN A 614 20.26 -50.32 -10.56
N TYR A 615 19.89 -51.51 -10.11
CA TYR A 615 20.72 -52.73 -10.14
C TYR A 615 20.05 -53.89 -9.39
N SER A 616 20.48 -55.08 -9.80
CA SER A 616 19.98 -56.44 -9.62
C SER A 616 19.94 -57.02 -8.20
N GLY A 617 18.96 -57.90 -7.97
CA GLY A 617 19.21 -59.30 -7.61
C GLY A 617 19.34 -59.67 -6.13
N SER A 618 18.40 -60.53 -5.71
CA SER A 618 18.54 -61.63 -4.73
C SER A 618 18.07 -61.45 -3.28
N SER A 619 17.14 -62.36 -2.92
CA SER A 619 16.98 -63.10 -1.66
C SER A 619 16.41 -62.42 -0.39
N ALA A 620 15.14 -62.77 -0.14
CA ALA A 620 14.62 -63.49 1.03
C ALA A 620 14.48 -62.84 2.43
N SER A 621 13.22 -62.79 2.86
CA SER A 621 12.66 -63.29 4.14
C SER A 621 12.67 -62.45 5.44
N LEU A 622 11.42 -62.25 5.93
CA LEU A 622 10.90 -62.55 7.29
C LEU A 622 11.00 -61.53 8.45
N LEU A 623 9.85 -61.47 9.18
CA LEU A 623 9.57 -61.02 10.57
C LEU A 623 9.22 -59.53 10.80
N LEU A 624 7.97 -59.16 11.13
CA LEU A 624 7.12 -59.34 12.35
C LEU A 624 7.26 -58.20 13.39
N SER A 625 6.13 -57.50 13.58
CA SER A 625 5.56 -56.98 14.85
C SER A 625 6.37 -56.07 15.79
N LYS A 626 5.88 -54.84 16.04
CA LYS A 626 5.13 -54.42 17.27
C LYS A 626 4.92 -52.88 17.35
N PRO A 627 3.95 -52.38 18.14
CA PRO A 627 3.60 -50.96 18.29
C PRO A 627 4.02 -50.33 19.64
N PHE A 628 3.75 -49.02 19.77
CA PHE A 628 3.71 -48.12 20.97
C PHE A 628 4.94 -47.26 21.30
N PRO A 629 4.80 -46.14 22.05
CA PRO A 629 3.58 -45.54 22.63
C PRO A 629 3.06 -44.27 21.95
#